data_AF-A0A7C5X851-F1
#
_entry.id   AF-A0A7C5X851-F1
#
_cell.length_a   1.000
_cell.length_b   1.000
_cell.length_c   1.000
_cell.angle_alpha   90.00
_cell.angle_beta   90.00
_cell.angle_gamma   90.00
#
_symmetry.space_group_name_H-M   'P 1'
#
loop_
_entity.id
_entity.type
_entity.pdbx_description
1 polymer ?
#
loop_
_entity_poly.entity_id
_entity_poly.type
_entity_poly.pdbx_seq_one_letter_code
_entity_poly.pdbx_strand_id
1 'polypeptide(L)'
;MSNSNVTYLEEQILEALDRVFSIASELRLGRESSYSAGDLLTATVTAILLVRAYGMYGYIDPKTCSELEEILKSFIKAYLALGKPEAGKALEELLVELNSGAEQSLEKLRAQLAGLG
;
A
#
# COMPACT_ATOMS: atom_id res chain seq x y z
N MET A 1 2.61 -22.57 21.55
CA MET A 1 1.72 -21.56 20.93
C MET A 1 2.40 -21.13 19.64
N SER A 2 2.10 -21.63 18.42
CA SER A 2 2.81 -21.04 17.25
C SER A 2 2.44 -21.34 15.78
N ASN A 3 1.38 -22.06 15.40
CA ASN A 3 1.08 -22.23 13.95
C ASN A 3 -0.09 -21.36 13.45
N SER A 4 -1.13 -21.14 14.27
CA SER A 4 -2.33 -20.40 13.84
C SER A 4 -2.09 -18.91 13.62
N ASN A 5 -1.14 -18.30 14.34
CA ASN A 5 -0.83 -16.89 14.17
C ASN A 5 -0.11 -16.66 12.84
N VAL A 6 0.91 -17.44 12.48
CA VAL A 6 1.70 -17.23 11.25
C VAL A 6 0.81 -17.34 10.00
N THR A 7 -0.05 -18.35 9.92
CA THR A 7 -0.99 -18.52 8.80
C THR A 7 -1.97 -17.34 8.67
N TYR A 8 -2.47 -16.83 9.81
CA TYR A 8 -3.34 -15.66 9.82
C TYR A 8 -2.65 -14.36 9.36
N LEU A 9 -1.32 -14.26 9.56
CA LEU A 9 -0.55 -13.09 9.10
C LEU A 9 -0.26 -13.16 7.61
N GLU A 10 0.05 -14.34 7.08
CA GLU A 10 0.21 -14.56 5.64
C GLU A 10 -1.09 -14.26 4.91
N GLU A 11 -2.24 -14.70 5.44
CA GLU A 11 -3.56 -14.40 4.88
C GLU A 11 -3.82 -12.89 4.79
N GLN A 12 -3.50 -12.11 5.82
CA GLN A 12 -3.70 -10.65 5.80
C GLN A 12 -2.81 -9.92 4.79
N ILE A 13 -1.55 -10.35 4.63
CA ILE A 13 -0.66 -9.77 3.62
C ILE A 13 -1.19 -10.10 2.23
N LEU A 14 -1.57 -11.37 2.00
CA LEU A 14 -2.10 -11.81 0.72
C LEU A 14 -3.41 -11.10 0.38
N GLU A 15 -4.31 -10.90 1.35
CA GLU A 15 -5.55 -10.15 1.18
C GLU A 15 -5.28 -8.67 0.84
N ALA A 16 -4.32 -8.05 1.53
CA ALA A 16 -3.93 -6.66 1.24
C ALA A 16 -3.34 -6.52 -0.18
N LEU A 17 -2.50 -7.46 -0.60
CA LEU A 17 -1.95 -7.51 -1.95
C LEU A 17 -3.03 -7.73 -3.00
N ASP A 18 -3.91 -8.71 -2.79
CA ASP A 18 -5.02 -9.03 -3.71
C ASP A 18 -5.94 -7.82 -3.90
N ARG A 19 -6.22 -7.08 -2.82
CA ARG A 19 -6.99 -5.84 -2.88
C ARG A 19 -6.31 -4.76 -3.73
N VAL A 20 -4.99 -4.57 -3.61
CA VAL A 20 -4.23 -3.63 -4.45
C VAL A 20 -4.34 -4.01 -5.92
N PHE A 21 -4.14 -5.29 -6.26
CA PHE A 21 -4.21 -5.77 -7.63
C PHE A 21 -5.62 -5.68 -8.21
N SER A 22 -6.65 -6.01 -7.42
CA SER A 22 -8.05 -5.90 -7.84
C SER A 22 -8.42 -4.46 -8.19
N ILE A 23 -8.12 -3.51 -7.30
CA ILE A 23 -8.40 -2.09 -7.54
C ILE A 23 -7.65 -1.58 -8.79
N ALA A 24 -6.37 -1.92 -8.92
CA ALA A 24 -5.57 -1.48 -10.06
C ALA A 24 -6.08 -2.07 -11.38
N SER A 25 -6.53 -3.32 -11.36
CA SER A 25 -7.11 -4.00 -12.53
C SER A 25 -8.41 -3.33 -12.98
N GLU A 26 -9.33 -3.06 -12.04
CA GLU A 26 -10.60 -2.38 -12.34
C GLU A 26 -10.37 -0.98 -12.92
N LEU A 27 -9.51 -0.19 -12.28
CA LEU A 27 -9.18 1.14 -12.76
C LEU A 27 -8.49 1.10 -14.14
N ARG A 28 -7.61 0.12 -14.41
CA ARG A 28 -6.96 -0.06 -15.72
C ARG A 28 -7.95 -0.42 -16.81
N LEU A 29 -8.94 -1.24 -16.50
CA LEU A 29 -9.95 -1.68 -17.46
C LEU A 29 -10.95 -0.57 -17.81
N GLY A 30 -10.94 0.55 -17.09
CA GLY A 30 -11.81 1.72 -17.36
C GLY A 30 -13.30 1.38 -17.29
N ARG A 31 -13.65 0.24 -16.70
CA ARG A 31 -15.04 -0.08 -16.35
C ARG A 31 -15.50 0.94 -15.31
N GLU A 32 -16.80 1.13 -15.14
CA GLU A 32 -17.39 1.95 -14.07
C GLU A 32 -16.90 1.47 -12.70
N SER A 33 -15.67 1.85 -12.38
CA SER A 33 -14.93 1.45 -11.21
C SER A 33 -15.45 2.33 -10.09
N SER A 34 -16.06 1.69 -9.10
CA SER A 34 -16.38 2.35 -7.83
C SER A 34 -15.14 2.79 -7.06
N TYR A 35 -13.95 2.37 -7.51
CA TYR A 35 -12.68 2.77 -6.94
C TYR A 35 -12.09 3.99 -7.63
N SER A 36 -11.40 4.80 -6.83
CA SER A 36 -10.61 5.95 -7.23
C SER A 36 -9.12 5.64 -7.15
N ALA A 37 -8.29 6.53 -7.73
CA ALA A 37 -6.84 6.48 -7.54
C ALA A 37 -6.45 6.61 -6.05
N GLY A 38 -7.27 7.29 -5.24
CA GLY A 38 -7.06 7.40 -3.79
C GLY A 38 -7.27 6.07 -3.07
N ASP A 39 -8.23 5.25 -3.52
CA ASP A 39 -8.45 3.91 -2.98
C ASP A 39 -7.26 2.98 -3.28
N LEU A 40 -6.72 3.07 -4.49
CA LEU A 40 -5.53 2.33 -4.88
C LEU A 40 -4.30 2.75 -4.05
N LEU A 41 -4.11 4.06 -3.88
CA LEU A 41 -3.04 4.60 -3.04
C LEU A 41 -3.17 4.09 -1.59
N THR A 42 -4.38 4.19 -1.02
CA THR A 42 -4.67 3.76 0.35
C THR A 42 -4.39 2.28 0.53
N ALA A 43 -4.89 1.43 -0.36
CA ALA A 43 -4.67 -0.01 -0.32
C ALA A 43 -3.17 -0.35 -0.40
N THR A 44 -2.41 0.37 -1.22
CA THR A 44 -0.97 0.15 -1.38
C THR A 44 -0.19 0.53 -0.13
N VAL A 45 -0.51 1.69 0.47
CA VAL A 45 0.12 2.13 1.73
C VAL A 45 -0.21 1.14 2.86
N THR A 46 -1.45 0.66 2.94
CA THR A 46 -1.84 -0.37 3.91
C THR A 46 -1.02 -1.65 3.73
N ALA A 47 -0.86 -2.13 2.49
CA ALA A 47 -0.05 -3.32 2.21
C ALA A 47 1.42 -3.13 2.64
N ILE A 48 2.03 -1.98 2.33
CA ILE A 48 3.40 -1.65 2.75
C ILE A 48 3.54 -1.65 4.28
N LEU A 49 2.57 -1.03 4.99
CA LEU A 49 2.60 -0.96 6.45
C LEU A 49 2.44 -2.33 7.11
N LEU A 50 1.58 -3.20 6.55
CA LEU A 50 1.44 -4.57 7.01
C LEU A 50 2.76 -5.34 6.82
N VAL A 51 3.35 -5.28 5.62
CA VAL A 51 4.64 -5.92 5.33
C VAL A 51 5.72 -5.44 6.32
N ARG A 52 5.82 -4.14 6.59
CA ARG A 52 6.73 -3.57 7.59
C ARG A 52 6.49 -4.05 9.00
N ALA A 53 5.24 -3.99 9.46
CA ALA A 53 4.87 -4.42 10.79
C ALA A 53 5.29 -5.88 11.00
N TYR A 54 4.99 -6.74 10.04
CA TYR A 54 5.33 -8.15 10.12
C TYR A 54 6.83 -8.43 9.98
N GLY A 55 7.56 -7.65 9.17
CA GLY A 55 9.02 -7.68 9.14
C GLY A 55 9.63 -7.31 10.51
N MET A 56 9.12 -6.29 11.19
CA MET A 56 9.60 -5.90 12.54
C MET A 56 9.37 -6.99 13.60
N TYR A 57 8.27 -7.73 13.50
CA TYR A 57 7.99 -8.84 14.42
C TYR A 57 8.69 -10.16 14.02
N GLY A 58 9.50 -10.16 12.96
CA GLY A 58 10.28 -11.32 12.52
C GLY A 58 9.47 -12.40 11.81
N TYR A 59 8.26 -12.09 11.33
CA TYR A 59 7.40 -13.04 10.59
C TYR A 59 7.75 -13.10 9.10
N ILE A 60 8.38 -12.06 8.56
CA ILE A 60 8.87 -12.00 7.19
C ILE A 60 10.38 -11.79 7.25
N ASP A 61 11.13 -12.52 6.42
CA ASP A 61 12.55 -12.24 6.20
C ASP A 61 12.73 -10.76 5.81
N PRO A 62 13.60 -9.98 6.49
CA PRO A 62 13.92 -8.61 6.13
C PRO A 62 14.18 -8.38 4.63
N LYS A 63 14.79 -9.36 3.95
CA LYS A 63 14.99 -9.30 2.49
C LYS A 63 13.67 -9.33 1.73
N THR A 64 12.81 -10.30 2.02
CA THR A 64 11.47 -10.42 1.40
C THR A 64 10.59 -9.21 1.73
N CYS A 65 10.66 -8.71 2.96
CA CYS A 65 9.97 -7.47 3.37
C CYS A 65 10.39 -6.29 2.48
N SER A 66 11.69 -6.11 2.27
CA SER A 66 12.23 -5.03 1.44
C SER A 66 11.84 -5.20 -0.03
N GLU A 67 11.89 -6.42 -0.56
CA GLU A 67 11.52 -6.72 -1.95
C GLU A 67 10.02 -6.45 -2.21
N LEU A 68 9.14 -6.89 -1.31
CA LEU A 68 7.70 -6.65 -1.42
C LEU A 68 7.34 -5.17 -1.38
N GLU A 69 8.00 -4.41 -0.51
CA GLU A 69 7.84 -2.95 -0.48
C GLU A 69 8.23 -2.31 -1.81
N GLU A 70 9.40 -2.64 -2.35
CA GLU A 70 9.88 -2.04 -3.59
C GLU A 70 8.98 -2.38 -4.78
N ILE A 71 8.45 -3.60 -4.83
CA ILE A 71 7.46 -4.01 -5.83
C ILE A 71 6.20 -3.14 -5.71
N LEU A 72 5.64 -3.03 -4.51
CA LEU A 72 4.42 -2.25 -4.26
C LEU A 72 4.60 -0.78 -4.63
N LYS A 73 5.72 -0.16 -4.22
CA LYS A 73 6.08 1.23 -4.54
C LYS A 73 6.25 1.43 -6.05
N SER A 74 6.93 0.52 -6.74
CA SER A 74 7.16 0.63 -8.19
C SER A 74 5.86 0.51 -8.97
N PHE A 75 5.00 -0.43 -8.58
CA PHE A 75 3.72 -0.68 -9.22
C PHE A 75 2.81 0.55 -9.19
N ILE A 76 2.63 1.13 -8.01
CA ILE A 76 1.76 2.30 -7.82
C ILE A 76 2.34 3.56 -8.47
N LYS A 77 3.67 3.75 -8.49
CA LYS A 77 4.31 4.86 -9.21
C LYS A 77 4.03 4.76 -10.70
N ALA A 78 4.21 3.57 -11.29
CA ALA A 78 3.91 3.33 -12.69
C ALA A 78 2.43 3.58 -12.99
N TYR A 79 1.54 3.16 -12.09
CA TYR A 79 0.10 3.36 -12.23
C TYR A 79 -0.30 4.85 -12.19
N LEU A 80 0.17 5.57 -11.17
CA LEU A 80 -0.20 6.98 -10.95
C LEU A 80 0.46 7.90 -11.99
N ALA A 81 1.65 7.57 -12.49
CA ALA A 81 2.29 8.32 -13.57
C ALA A 81 1.48 8.30 -14.88
N LEU A 82 0.65 7.28 -15.11
CA LEU A 82 -0.14 7.15 -16.33
C LEU A 82 -1.48 7.90 -16.30
N GLY A 83 -2.00 8.23 -15.11
CA GLY A 83 -3.37 8.76 -14.99
C GLY A 83 -3.59 9.90 -13.99
N LYS A 84 -2.77 10.00 -12.93
CA LYS A 84 -2.87 11.04 -11.88
C LYS A 84 -1.48 11.30 -11.24
N PRO A 85 -0.58 12.04 -11.92
CA PRO A 85 0.79 12.24 -11.46
C PRO A 85 0.88 12.95 -10.10
N GLU A 86 -0.10 13.77 -9.74
CA GLU A 86 -0.19 14.45 -8.44
C GLU A 86 -0.37 13.46 -7.28
N ALA A 87 -1.15 12.40 -7.50
CA ALA A 87 -1.29 11.32 -6.53
C ALA A 87 0.00 10.48 -6.41
N GLY A 88 0.75 10.35 -7.50
CA GLY A 88 2.07 9.71 -7.49
C GLY A 88 3.08 10.48 -6.64
N LYS A 89 3.06 11.81 -6.70
CA LYS A 89 3.87 12.67 -5.84
C LYS A 89 3.44 12.59 -4.37
N ALA A 90 2.14 12.61 -4.11
CA ALA A 90 1.61 12.46 -2.75
C ALA A 90 2.04 11.12 -2.12
N LEU A 91 2.11 10.05 -2.90
CA LEU A 91 2.66 8.77 -2.46
C LEU A 91 4.14 8.87 -2.06
N GLU A 92 4.97 9.52 -2.88
CA GLU A 92 6.41 9.61 -2.62
C GLU A 92 6.69 10.36 -1.33
N GLU A 93 6.00 11.49 -1.13
CA GLU A 93 6.07 12.28 0.11
C GLU A 93 5.69 11.42 1.32
N LEU A 94 4.62 10.64 1.19
CA LEU A 94 4.16 9.68 2.18
C LEU A 94 5.16 8.60 2.54
N LEU A 95 5.77 7.97 1.53
CA LEU A 95 6.70 6.87 1.75
C LEU A 95 7.97 7.37 2.44
N VAL A 96 8.40 8.58 2.09
CA VAL A 96 9.49 9.28 2.78
C VAL A 96 9.10 9.57 4.22
N GLU A 97 7.90 10.09 4.44
CA GLU A 97 7.38 10.36 5.78
C GLU A 97 7.22 9.08 6.64
N LEU A 98 6.72 7.99 6.07
CA LEU A 98 6.58 6.68 6.73
C LEU A 98 7.92 6.06 7.12
N ASN A 99 9.01 6.41 6.44
CA ASN A 99 10.37 6.04 6.84
C ASN A 99 10.88 6.88 8.02
N SER A 100 10.23 8.00 8.34
CA SER A 100 10.64 8.94 9.40
C SER A 100 9.81 8.85 10.70
N GLY A 101 8.66 8.16 10.70
CA GLY A 101 7.83 7.91 11.88
C GLY A 101 6.34 7.78 11.55
N ALA A 102 5.75 6.61 11.77
CA ALA A 102 4.55 6.13 11.04
C ALA A 102 3.18 6.67 11.50
N GLU A 103 2.99 7.13 12.74
CA GLU A 103 1.64 7.43 13.25
C GLU A 103 1.07 8.78 12.77
N GLN A 104 1.85 9.86 12.81
CA GLN A 104 1.37 11.18 12.37
C GLN A 104 1.18 11.28 10.84
N SER A 105 1.98 10.54 10.09
CA SER A 105 1.95 10.57 8.62
C SER A 105 0.73 9.85 8.05
N LEU A 106 0.19 8.87 8.77
CA LEU A 106 -1.06 8.19 8.42
C LEU A 106 -2.30 9.09 8.57
N GLU A 107 -2.37 9.91 9.62
CA GLU A 107 -3.46 10.88 9.81
C GLU A 107 -3.41 12.01 8.78
N LYS A 108 -2.22 12.58 8.54
CA LYS A 108 -2.01 13.58 7.49
C LYS A 108 -2.43 13.07 6.12
N LEU A 109 -2.11 11.81 5.84
CA LEU A 109 -2.51 11.16 4.60
C LEU A 109 -4.02 11.05 4.44
N ARG A 110 -4.72 10.54 5.45
CA ARG A 110 -6.19 10.46 5.39
C ARG A 110 -6.80 11.83 5.13
N ALA A 111 -6.25 12.88 5.73
CA ALA A 111 -6.69 14.26 5.51
C ALA A 111 -6.39 14.75 4.08
N GLN A 112 -5.20 14.48 3.53
CA GLN A 112 -4.83 14.86 2.17
C GLN A 112 -5.66 14.10 1.12
N LEU A 113 -5.91 12.81 1.33
CA LEU A 113 -6.71 11.98 0.42
C LEU A 113 -8.19 12.34 0.45
N ALA A 114 -8.74 12.69 1.61
CA ALA A 114 -10.11 13.19 1.71
C ALA A 114 -10.30 14.51 0.93
N GLY A 115 -9.22 15.27 0.70
CA GLY A 115 -9.21 16.48 -0.10
C GLY A 115 -9.00 16.26 -1.61
N LEU A 116 -8.68 15.04 -2.06
CA LEU A 116 -8.47 14.68 -3.47
C LEU A 116 -9.73 14.09 -4.14
N GLY A 117 -10.90 14.22 -3.49
CA GLY A 117 -12.21 13.80 -3.99
C GLY A 117 -12.53 14.34 -5.38
#